data_AF-A0A3B0MMQ7-F1
#
_entry.id   AF-A0A3B0MMQ7-F1
#
_cell.length_a   1.000
_cell.length_b   1.000
_cell.length_c   1.000
_cell.angle_alpha   90.00
_cell.angle_beta   90.00
_cell.angle_gamma   90.00
#
_symmetry.space_group_name_H-M   'P 1'
#
loop_
_entity.id
_entity.type
_entity.pdbx_description
1 polymer ?
#
loop_
_entity_poly.entity_id
_entity_poly.type
_entity_poly.pdbx_seq_one_letter_code
_entity_poly.pdbx_strand_id
1 'polypeptide(L)'
;MALKRDKYDAVFSELVRERTNWICDYCGRHFQHERAKLHCSHFKSRRHKATRYHPLNSFSHCRGCHRKLGEDPYEFTAHAEITYGEMTIAKIAMLANTPVRLKVGEMDEIYRQMKR
;
A
#
# COMPACT_ATOMS: atom_id res chain seq x y z
N MET A 1 4.85 -18.80 -3.19
CA MET A 1 4.97 -18.26 -4.56
C MET A 1 4.59 -16.78 -4.56
N ALA A 2 5.43 -15.89 -5.08
CA ALA A 2 5.12 -14.46 -5.09
C ALA A 2 4.00 -14.16 -6.09
N LEU A 3 2.98 -13.40 -5.67
CA LEU A 3 1.89 -12.97 -6.56
C LEU A 3 2.46 -12.11 -7.70
N LYS A 4 2.11 -12.38 -8.96
CA LYS A 4 2.56 -11.55 -10.10
C LYS A 4 1.97 -10.14 -10.00
N ARG A 5 2.80 -9.12 -10.26
CA ARG A 5 2.33 -7.72 -10.38
C ARG A 5 1.64 -7.50 -11.72
N ASP A 6 0.58 -6.72 -11.71
CA ASP A 6 -0.18 -6.30 -12.90
C ASP A 6 -0.06 -4.79 -13.16
N LYS A 7 -0.68 -4.34 -14.26
CA LYS A 7 -0.67 -2.91 -14.66
C LYS A 7 -1.33 -2.01 -13.61
N TYR A 8 -2.28 -2.52 -12.84
CA TYR A 8 -3.00 -1.77 -11.81
C TYR A 8 -2.11 -1.57 -10.57
N ASP A 9 -1.31 -2.57 -10.18
CA ASP A 9 -0.31 -2.39 -9.11
C ASP A 9 0.73 -1.32 -9.46
N ALA A 10 1.09 -1.19 -10.74
CA ALA A 10 2.07 -0.21 -11.17
C ALA A 10 1.57 1.22 -10.93
N VAL A 11 0.36 1.54 -11.41
CA VAL A 11 -0.26 2.86 -11.21
C VAL A 11 -0.56 3.11 -9.74
N PHE A 12 -1.15 2.15 -9.04
CA PHE A 12 -1.41 2.30 -7.60
C PHE A 12 -0.13 2.55 -6.80
N SER A 13 0.96 1.84 -7.11
CA SER A 13 2.24 2.05 -6.45
C SER A 13 2.86 3.43 -6.75
N GLU A 14 2.58 4.03 -7.89
CA GLU A 14 3.02 5.38 -8.22
C GLU A 14 2.25 6.41 -7.40
N LEU A 15 0.92 6.33 -7.39
CA LEU A 15 0.06 7.21 -6.60
C LEU A 15 0.38 7.20 -5.10
N VAL A 16 0.65 6.02 -4.54
CA VAL A 16 1.05 5.89 -3.11
C VAL A 16 2.37 6.61 -2.82
N ARG A 17 3.28 6.69 -3.79
CA ARG A 17 4.57 7.37 -3.63
C ARG A 17 4.48 8.86 -3.93
N GLU A 18 3.64 9.25 -4.88
CA GLU A 18 3.39 10.65 -5.24
C GLU A 18 2.65 11.40 -4.13
N ARG A 19 1.65 10.79 -3.48
CA ARG A 19 0.91 11.44 -2.39
C ARG A 19 1.80 11.84 -1.20
N THR A 20 2.94 11.17 -1.03
CA THR A 20 3.91 11.45 0.05
C THR A 20 5.07 12.31 -0.46
N ASN A 21 4.95 12.88 -1.66
CA ASN A 21 6.01 13.62 -2.33
C ASN A 21 7.35 12.84 -2.37
N TRP A 22 7.28 11.54 -2.63
CA TRP A 22 8.43 10.64 -2.64
C TRP A 22 9.23 10.59 -1.33
N ILE A 23 8.56 10.86 -0.20
CA ILE A 23 9.12 10.72 1.15
C ILE A 23 8.70 9.37 1.74
N CYS A 24 9.60 8.73 2.46
CA CYS A 24 9.30 7.53 3.23
C CYS A 24 8.44 7.86 4.45
N ASP A 25 7.24 7.28 4.54
CA ASP A 25 6.27 7.51 5.62
C ASP A 25 6.83 7.14 7.01
N TYR A 26 7.80 6.23 7.06
CA TYR A 26 8.39 5.75 8.31
C TYR A 26 9.65 6.53 8.75
N CYS A 27 10.63 6.71 7.85
CA CYS A 27 11.91 7.33 8.22
C CYS A 27 12.10 8.77 7.74
N GLY A 28 11.13 9.34 7.01
CA GLY A 28 11.16 10.72 6.53
C GLY A 28 12.19 11.02 5.42
N ARG A 29 12.96 10.03 4.96
CA ARG A 29 13.94 10.23 3.88
C ARG A 29 13.23 10.47 2.54
N HIS A 30 13.77 11.41 1.76
CA HIS A 30 13.27 11.81 0.45
C HIS A 30 13.94 11.04 -0.70
N PHE A 31 13.17 10.69 -1.74
CA PHE A 31 13.61 9.83 -2.84
C PHE A 31 13.20 10.35 -4.24
N GLN A 32 12.93 11.65 -4.44
CA GLN A 32 12.55 12.19 -5.76
C GLN A 32 13.56 11.85 -6.88
N HIS A 33 14.86 11.79 -6.56
CA HIS A 33 15.94 11.42 -7.50
C HIS A 33 16.28 9.92 -7.49
N GLU A 34 15.69 9.14 -6.59
CA GLU A 34 15.95 7.72 -6.40
C GLU A 34 14.65 6.92 -6.30
N ARG A 35 13.68 7.25 -7.16
CA ARG A 35 12.29 6.75 -7.13
C ARG A 35 12.17 5.23 -7.03
N ALA A 36 13.12 4.50 -7.62
CA ALA A 36 13.15 3.04 -7.59
C ALA A 36 13.43 2.45 -6.19
N LYS A 37 14.04 3.21 -5.26
CA LYS A 37 14.34 2.78 -3.88
C LYS A 37 13.16 2.97 -2.92
N LEU A 38 12.11 3.66 -3.37
CA LEU A 38 10.86 3.87 -2.64
C LEU A 38 9.80 2.92 -3.17
N HIS A 39 9.17 2.16 -2.28
CA HIS A 39 8.23 1.10 -2.59
C HIS A 39 6.83 1.43 -2.05
N CYS A 40 5.80 0.91 -2.72
CA CYS A 40 4.49 0.74 -2.09
C CYS A 40 4.54 -0.47 -1.16
N SER A 41 4.37 -0.24 0.13
CA SER A 41 4.37 -1.24 1.19
C SER A 41 2.95 -1.45 1.69
N HIS A 42 2.42 -2.66 1.54
CA HIS A 42 1.07 -3.02 1.95
C HIS A 42 1.04 -3.46 3.42
N PHE A 43 0.15 -2.88 4.23
CA PHE A 43 -0.06 -3.31 5.63
C PHE A 43 -0.70 -4.70 5.68
N LYS A 44 -1.84 -4.89 5.01
CA LYS A 44 -2.38 -6.22 4.70
C LYS A 44 -1.96 -6.62 3.30
N SER A 45 -1.41 -7.83 3.19
CA SER A 45 -0.84 -8.39 1.96
C SER A 45 -1.71 -8.15 0.73
N ARG A 46 -1.08 -7.81 -0.40
CA ARG A 46 -1.77 -7.62 -1.70
C ARG A 46 -2.56 -8.84 -2.20
N ARG A 47 -2.45 -10.01 -1.55
CA ARG A 47 -3.33 -11.17 -1.80
C ARG A 47 -4.80 -10.88 -1.45
N HIS A 48 -5.04 -9.96 -0.51
CA HIS A 48 -6.37 -9.56 -0.06
C HIS A 48 -6.97 -8.58 -1.07
N LYS A 49 -7.78 -9.09 -2.00
CA LYS A 49 -8.34 -8.28 -3.10
C LYS A 49 -9.15 -7.07 -2.63
N ALA A 50 -9.83 -7.17 -1.49
CA ALA A 50 -10.64 -6.10 -0.91
C ALA A 50 -9.83 -4.86 -0.52
N THR A 51 -8.55 -5.03 -0.19
CA THR A 51 -7.68 -3.95 0.28
C THR A 51 -6.43 -3.75 -0.57
N ARG A 52 -6.25 -4.52 -1.65
CA ARG A 52 -5.04 -4.49 -2.50
C ARG A 52 -4.75 -3.08 -3.06
N TYR A 53 -5.79 -2.35 -3.41
CA TYR A 53 -5.69 -1.00 -3.97
C TYR A 53 -6.32 0.06 -3.06
N HIS A 54 -6.45 -0.24 -1.77
CA HIS A 54 -7.00 0.69 -0.81
C HIS A 54 -5.88 1.63 -0.30
N PRO A 55 -6.02 2.96 -0.42
CA PRO A 55 -4.93 3.90 -0.07
C PRO A 55 -4.51 3.80 1.40
N LEU A 56 -5.45 3.54 2.30
CA LEU A 56 -5.18 3.37 3.75
C LEU A 56 -4.61 1.99 4.12
N ASN A 57 -4.45 1.08 3.16
CA ASN A 57 -3.76 -0.20 3.33
C ASN A 57 -2.32 -0.16 2.79
N SER A 58 -1.83 1.00 2.36
CA SER A 58 -0.56 1.12 1.67
C SER A 58 0.21 2.34 2.15
N PHE A 59 1.53 2.23 2.12
CA PHE A 59 2.48 3.21 2.61
C PHE A 59 3.63 3.37 1.62
N SER A 60 4.25 4.54 1.62
CA SER A 60 5.45 4.83 0.86
C SER A 60 6.67 4.51 1.74
N HIS A 61 7.30 3.36 1.53
CA HIS A 61 8.45 2.93 2.36
C HIS A 61 9.69 2.72 1.52
N CYS A 62 10.84 3.21 2.02
CA CYS A 62 12.12 2.85 1.40
C CYS A 62 12.37 1.34 1.55
N ARG A 63 13.22 0.76 0.70
CA ARG A 63 13.53 -0.68 0.74
C ARG A 63 13.90 -1.19 2.15
N GLY A 64 14.64 -0.40 2.93
CA GLY A 64 15.04 -0.76 4.30
C GLY A 64 13.85 -0.83 5.25
N CYS A 65 13.04 0.23 5.31
CA CYS A 65 11.84 0.29 6.16
C CYS A 65 10.78 -0.74 5.74
N HIS A 66 10.59 -0.95 4.42
CA HIS A 66 9.67 -1.96 3.92
C HIS A 66 10.08 -3.35 4.41
N ARG A 67 11.36 -3.70 4.34
CA ARG A 67 11.84 -5.00 4.86
C ARG A 67 11.64 -5.09 6.37
N LYS A 68 12.07 -4.08 7.13
CA LYS A 68 11.94 -4.02 8.59
C LYS A 68 10.50 -4.24 9.04
N LEU A 69 9.56 -3.44 8.51
CA LEU A 69 8.14 -3.51 8.87
C LEU A 69 7.47 -4.79 8.36
N GLY A 70 7.97 -5.39 7.29
CA GLY A 70 7.51 -6.70 6.83
C GLY A 70 7.96 -7.87 7.71
N GLU A 71 9.10 -7.71 8.40
CA GLU A 71 9.64 -8.69 9.36
C GLU A 71 9.05 -8.51 10.77
N ASP A 72 8.60 -7.30 11.13
CA ASP A 72 7.98 -6.96 12.42
C ASP A 72 6.54 -6.42 12.25
N PRO A 73 5.52 -7.32 12.31
CA PRO A 73 4.12 -6.92 12.21
C PRO A 73 3.62 -6.05 13.36
N TYR A 74 4.21 -6.15 14.55
CA TYR A 74 3.82 -5.34 15.70
C TYR A 74 4.21 -3.88 15.43
N GLU A 75 5.45 -3.66 15.01
CA GLU A 75 5.93 -2.33 14.67
C GLU A 75 5.20 -1.74 13.46
N PHE A 76 4.87 -2.55 12.45
CA PHE A 76 4.07 -2.07 11.33
C PHE A 76 2.64 -1.71 11.76
N THR A 77 2.04 -2.45 12.69
CA THR A 77 0.72 -2.10 13.24
C THR A 77 0.79 -0.75 13.95
N ALA A 78 1.76 -0.56 14.85
CA ALA A 78 1.94 0.71 15.55
C ALA A 78 2.17 1.89 14.57
N HIS A 79 3.02 1.72 13.56
CA HIS A 79 3.22 2.75 12.53
C HIS A 79 1.94 3.08 11.76
N ALA A 80 1.17 2.06 11.39
CA ALA A 80 -0.08 2.23 10.66
C ALA A 80 -1.14 2.96 11.50
N GLU A 81 -1.23 2.66 12.79
CA GLU A 81 -2.15 3.29 13.73
C GLU A 81 -1.78 4.74 14.02
N ILE A 82 -0.49 5.05 14.16
CA ILE A 82 -0.02 6.44 14.27
C ILE A 82 -0.38 7.24 13.03
N THR A 83 -0.26 6.63 11.85
CA THR A 83 -0.44 7.33 10.56
C THR A 83 -1.92 7.51 10.19
N TYR A 84 -2.77 6.51 10.41
CA TYR A 84 -4.17 6.51 9.95
C TYR A 84 -5.22 6.39 11.07
N GLY A 85 -4.80 6.19 12.31
CA GLY A 85 -5.66 5.97 13.46
C GLY A 85 -6.05 4.51 13.64
N GLU A 86 -6.12 4.08 14.91
CA GLU A 86 -6.46 2.70 15.31
C GLU A 86 -7.76 2.19 14.67
N MET A 87 -8.84 2.96 14.76
CA MET A 87 -10.15 2.56 14.21
C MET A 87 -10.12 2.38 12.69
N THR A 88 -9.30 3.15 11.99
CA THR A 88 -9.12 3.01 10.53
C THR A 88 -8.38 1.72 10.21
N ILE A 89 -7.29 1.44 10.94
CA ILE A 89 -6.48 0.23 10.74
C ILE A 89 -7.29 -1.03 11.10
N ALA A 90 -8.10 -0.98 12.15
CA ALA A 90 -9.03 -2.06 12.50
C ALA A 90 -10.02 -2.33 11.35
N LYS A 91 -10.64 -1.29 10.77
CA LYS A 91 -11.54 -1.44 9.61
C LYS A 91 -10.83 -2.05 8.40
N ILE A 92 -9.59 -1.63 8.12
CA ILE A 92 -8.79 -2.19 7.01
C ILE A 92 -8.47 -3.66 7.25
N ALA A 93 -8.13 -4.04 8.49
CA ALA A 93 -7.89 -5.42 8.86
C ALA A 93 -9.15 -6.29 8.70
N MET A 94 -10.32 -5.79 9.10
CA MET A 94 -11.60 -6.46 8.89
C MET A 94 -11.91 -6.61 7.40
N LEU A 95 -11.78 -5.54 6.61
CA LEU A 95 -12.04 -5.52 5.17
C LEU A 95 -11.14 -6.50 4.41
N ALA A 96 -9.87 -6.64 4.81
CA ALA A 96 -8.94 -7.59 4.20
C ALA A 96 -9.40 -9.05 4.31
N ASN A 97 -10.21 -9.37 5.33
CA ASN A 97 -10.80 -10.69 5.54
C ASN A 97 -12.13 -10.88 4.80
N THR A 98 -12.65 -9.85 4.11
CA THR A 98 -13.84 -9.97 3.26
C THR A 98 -13.47 -10.57 1.90
N PRO A 99 -13.98 -11.75 1.54
CA PRO A 99 -13.69 -12.35 0.24
C PRO A 99 -14.41 -11.55 -0.85
N VAL A 100 -13.63 -10.95 -1.75
CA VAL A 100 -14.17 -10.24 -2.92
C VAL A 100 -13.61 -10.82 -4.21
N ARG A 101 -14.46 -10.88 -5.23
CA ARG A 101 -14.08 -11.28 -6.58
C ARG A 101 -14.27 -10.09 -7.53
N LEU A 102 -13.21 -9.29 -7.67
CA LEU A 102 -13.18 -8.19 -8.62
C LEU A 102 -13.21 -8.74 -10.06
N LYS A 103 -14.23 -8.34 -10.82
CA LYS A 103 -14.36 -8.56 -12.26
C LYS A 103 -13.45 -7.58 -13.02
N VAL A 104 -13.14 -7.92 -14.27
CA VAL A 104 -12.26 -7.09 -15.13
C VAL A 104 -12.83 -5.67 -15.30
N GLY A 105 -14.14 -5.53 -15.49
CA GLY A 105 -14.78 -4.21 -15.62
C GLY A 105 -14.64 -3.33 -14.38
N GLU A 106 -14.77 -3.90 -13.18
CA GLU A 106 -14.56 -3.18 -11.90
C GLU A 106 -13.11 -2.75 -11.75
N MET A 107 -12.16 -3.61 -12.15
CA MET A 107 -10.73 -3.29 -12.17
C MET A 107 -10.38 -2.13 -13.11
N ASP A 108 -11.00 -2.07 -14.29
CA ASP A 108 -10.80 -0.97 -15.25
C ASP A 108 -11.48 0.33 -14.80
N GLU A 109 -12.55 0.26 -14.01
CA GLU A 109 -13.14 1.43 -13.38
C GLU A 109 -12.23 2.01 -12.28
N ILE A 110 -11.74 1.16 -11.38
CA ILE A 110 -10.74 1.53 -10.36
C ILE A 110 -9.52 2.18 -11.03
N TYR A 111 -9.04 1.59 -12.13
CA TYR A 111 -7.94 2.14 -12.90
C TYR A 111 -8.22 3.52 -13.47
N ARG A 112 -9.42 3.74 -14.03
CA ARG A 112 -9.82 5.05 -14.56
C ARG A 112 -9.88 6.12 -13.47
N GLN A 113 -10.27 5.76 -12.25
CA GLN A 113 -10.25 6.68 -11.09
C GLN A 113 -8.81 7.01 -10.65
N MET A 114 -7.91 6.03 -10.70
CA MET A 114 -6.49 6.21 -10.35
C MET A 114 -5.72 7.09 -11.35
N LYS A 115 -6.13 7.12 -12.62
CA LYS A 115 -5.40 7.81 -13.70
C LYS A 115 -5.78 9.27 -13.90
N ARG A 116 -6.68 9.81 -13.08
CA ARG A 116 -7.22 11.18 -13.19
C ARG A 116 -6.35 12.20 -12.50
#